data_AF-B6BVD4-F1
#
_entry.id   AF-B6BVD4-F1
#
_cell.length_a   1.000
_cell.length_b   1.000
_cell.length_c   1.000
_cell.angle_alpha   90.00
_cell.angle_beta   90.00
_cell.angle_gamma   90.00
#
_symmetry.space_group_name_H-M   'P 1'
#
loop_
_entity.id
_entity.type
_entity.pdbx_description
1 polymer ?
#
loop_
_entity_poly.entity_id
_entity_poly.type
_entity_poly.pdbx_seq_one_letter_code
_entity_poly.pdbx_strand_id
1 'polypeptide(L)'
;MHFFDGIIFGIIDNGVLIMGALFGLSIEKYLPKYFHKGIGTVFGAGIGNAVSDFLGGTPIAIDFAWGTFIGCLATLIFIPIFVEIKKIKSK
;
A
#
# COMPACT_ATOMS: atom_id res chain seq x y z
N MET A 1 -4.77 -9.87 -27.40
CA MET A 1 -6.18 -9.78 -26.98
C MET A 1 -6.36 -9.29 -25.54
N HIS A 2 -5.30 -8.95 -24.78
CA HIS A 2 -5.39 -8.58 -23.35
C HIS A 2 -5.08 -7.11 -23.02
N PHE A 3 -5.02 -6.23 -24.02
CA PHE A 3 -4.66 -4.83 -23.82
C PHE A 3 -5.69 -4.08 -22.95
N PHE A 4 -6.97 -4.27 -23.23
CA PHE A 4 -8.05 -3.64 -22.45
C PHE A 4 -8.17 -4.23 -21.04
N ASP A 5 -7.98 -5.53 -20.87
CA ASP A 5 -7.96 -6.18 -19.56
C ASP A 5 -6.84 -5.59 -18.68
N GLY A 6 -5.65 -5.39 -19.25
CA GLY A 6 -4.53 -4.74 -18.56
C GLY A 6 -4.81 -3.30 -18.14
N ILE A 7 -5.54 -2.53 -18.96
CA ILE A 7 -5.97 -1.16 -18.59
C ILE A 7 -6.95 -1.20 -17.43
N ILE A 8 -7.97 -2.07 -17.49
CA ILE A 8 -8.96 -2.18 -16.41
C ILE A 8 -8.28 -2.62 -15.11
N PHE A 9 -7.40 -3.62 -15.18
CA PHE A 9 -6.60 -4.05 -14.04
C PHE A 9 -5.76 -2.90 -13.47
N GLY A 10 -5.02 -2.18 -14.32
CA GLY A 10 -4.19 -1.05 -13.87
C GLY A 10 -5.00 0.09 -13.23
N ILE A 11 -6.22 0.35 -13.70
CA ILE A 11 -7.13 1.33 -13.08
C ILE A 11 -7.59 0.87 -11.70
N ILE A 12 -7.99 -0.39 -11.57
CA ILE A 12 -8.40 -0.96 -10.29
C ILE A 12 -7.22 -0.91 -9.31
N ASP A 13 -6.04 -1.31 -9.79
CA ASP A 13 -4.86 -1.44 -8.94
C ASP A 13 -4.38 -0.12 -8.35
N ASN A 14 -4.15 0.86 -9.23
CA ASN A 14 -3.76 2.19 -8.81
C ASN A 14 -4.90 2.92 -8.09
N GLY A 15 -6.16 2.65 -8.44
CA GLY A 15 -7.33 3.22 -7.79
C GLY A 15 -7.43 2.81 -6.32
N VAL A 16 -7.32 1.51 -6.02
CA VAL A 16 -7.35 0.99 -4.65
C VAL A 16 -6.15 1.49 -3.85
N LEU A 17 -4.96 1.52 -4.45
CA LEU A 17 -3.76 2.10 -3.84
C LEU A 17 -3.98 3.57 -3.46
N ILE A 18 -4.47 4.40 -4.37
CA ILE A 18 -4.74 5.84 -4.13
C ILE A 18 -5.77 6.02 -3.02
N MET A 19 -6.86 5.24 -3.03
CA MET A 19 -7.86 5.27 -1.96
C MET A 19 -7.24 4.94 -0.60
N GLY A 20 -6.38 3.90 -0.55
CA GLY A 20 -5.63 3.55 0.65
C GLY A 20 -4.74 4.70 1.13
N ALA A 21 -4.01 5.35 0.22
CA ALA A 21 -3.13 6.48 0.55
C ALA A 21 -3.92 7.67 1.12
N LEU A 22 -5.04 8.05 0.49
CA LEU A 22 -5.90 9.15 0.94
C LEU A 22 -6.59 8.84 2.27
N PHE A 23 -6.97 7.58 2.47
CA PHE A 23 -7.51 7.11 3.75
C PHE A 23 -6.44 7.19 4.85
N GLY A 24 -5.23 6.73 4.56
CA GLY A 24 -4.08 6.83 5.46
C GLY A 24 -3.78 8.29 5.86
N LEU A 25 -3.77 9.20 4.89
CA LEU A 25 -3.64 10.64 5.12
C LEU A 25 -4.76 11.19 6.03
N SER A 26 -5.98 10.72 5.82
CA SER A 26 -7.15 11.15 6.59
C SER A 26 -7.16 10.60 8.01
N ILE A 27 -6.63 9.39 8.25
CA ILE A 27 -6.46 8.82 9.58
C ILE A 27 -5.34 9.51 10.34
N GLU A 28 -4.28 9.92 9.64
CA GLU A 28 -3.06 10.42 10.25
C GLU A 28 -3.34 11.57 11.23
N LYS A 29 -4.32 12.42 10.95
CA LYS A 29 -4.76 13.53 11.82
C LYS A 29 -5.30 13.12 13.20
N TYR A 30 -5.70 11.85 13.36
CA TYR A 30 -6.19 11.28 14.62
C TYR A 30 -5.11 10.54 15.40
N LEU A 31 -3.91 10.36 14.82
CA LEU A 31 -2.79 9.70 15.49
C LEU A 31 -1.99 10.72 16.34
N PRO A 32 -1.04 10.24 17.16
CA PRO A 32 -0.09 11.15 17.81
C PRO A 32 0.71 11.98 16.79
N LYS A 33 1.07 13.23 17.14
CA LYS A 33 1.87 14.15 16.29
C LYS A 33 3.14 13.54 15.70
N TYR A 34 3.69 12.52 16.35
CA TYR A 34 4.81 11.74 15.83
C TYR A 34 4.54 11.17 14.43
N PHE A 35 3.31 10.71 14.18
CA PHE A 35 2.87 10.08 12.95
C PHE A 35 2.43 11.08 11.86
N HIS A 36 2.27 12.37 12.20
CA HIS A 36 1.86 13.46 11.30
C HIS A 36 2.99 13.89 10.34
N LYS A 37 3.58 12.94 9.61
CA LYS A 37 4.72 13.13 8.70
C LYS A 37 4.52 12.42 7.34
N GLY A 38 3.28 12.12 6.98
CA GLY A 38 2.90 11.29 5.85
C GLY A 38 3.05 9.79 6.10
N ILE A 39 3.29 9.37 7.35
CA ILE A 39 3.48 7.94 7.68
C ILE A 39 2.17 7.18 7.47
N GLY A 40 1.04 7.77 7.88
CA GLY A 40 -0.28 7.20 7.65
C GLY A 40 -0.56 7.04 6.16
N THR A 41 -0.20 8.02 5.34
CA THR A 41 -0.30 7.95 3.87
C THR A 41 0.48 6.77 3.29
N VAL A 42 1.73 6.56 3.71
CA VAL A 42 2.57 5.46 3.18
C VAL A 42 2.04 4.09 3.61
N PHE A 43 1.62 3.94 4.88
CA PHE A 43 0.97 2.71 5.33
C PHE A 43 -0.35 2.46 4.59
N GLY A 44 -1.17 3.50 4.43
CA GLY A 44 -2.43 3.41 3.69
C GLY A 44 -2.22 3.00 2.24
N ALA A 45 -1.23 3.57 1.55
CA ALA A 45 -0.86 3.19 0.20
C ALA A 45 -0.42 1.73 0.11
N GLY A 46 0.43 1.27 1.04
CA GLY A 46 0.90 -0.11 1.08
C GLY A 46 -0.21 -1.13 1.40
N ILE A 47 -1.15 -0.79 2.29
CA ILE A 47 -2.34 -1.61 2.54
C ILE A 47 -3.26 -1.64 1.30
N GLY A 48 -3.48 -0.49 0.66
CA GLY A 48 -4.24 -0.40 -0.58
C GLY A 48 -3.63 -1.27 -1.69
N ASN A 49 -2.31 -1.23 -1.85
CA ASN A 49 -1.59 -2.10 -2.77
C ASN A 49 -1.78 -3.59 -2.44
N ALA A 50 -1.67 -3.98 -1.17
CA ALA A 50 -1.90 -5.37 -0.76
C ALA A 50 -3.31 -5.85 -1.15
N VAL A 51 -4.33 -5.06 -0.83
CA VAL A 51 -5.73 -5.38 -1.18
C VAL A 51 -5.92 -5.47 -2.69
N SER A 52 -5.31 -4.56 -3.45
CA SER A 52 -5.34 -4.62 -4.90
C SER A 52 -4.71 -5.90 -5.45
N ASP A 53 -3.50 -6.24 -5.02
CA ASP A 53 -2.77 -7.43 -5.49
C ASP A 53 -3.54 -8.72 -5.16
N PHE A 54 -4.27 -8.74 -4.05
CA PHE A 54 -5.19 -9.83 -3.73
C PHE A 54 -6.34 -9.93 -4.75
N LEU A 55 -7.01 -8.80 -5.05
CA LEU A 55 -8.10 -8.75 -6.02
C LEU A 55 -7.61 -9.11 -7.43
N GLY A 56 -6.42 -8.66 -7.80
CA GLY A 56 -5.75 -8.96 -9.07
C GLY A 56 -5.26 -10.39 -9.21
N GLY A 57 -4.76 -10.97 -8.12
CA GLY A 57 -4.28 -12.33 -8.07
C GLY A 57 -5.40 -13.37 -8.02
N THR A 58 -6.58 -13.01 -7.50
CA THR A 58 -7.70 -13.95 -7.31
C THR A 58 -8.13 -14.65 -8.61
N PRO A 59 -8.25 -13.96 -9.76
CA PRO A 59 -8.53 -14.59 -11.05
C PRO A 59 -7.40 -15.47 -11.60
N ILE A 60 -6.17 -15.31 -11.10
CA ILE A 60 -5.00 -16.08 -11.53
C ILE A 60 -4.91 -17.38 -10.73
N ALA A 61 -4.76 -17.27 -9.41
CA ALA A 61 -4.78 -18.38 -8.46
C ALA A 61 -4.97 -17.87 -7.03
N ILE A 62 -5.83 -18.52 -6.24
CA ILE A 62 -6.21 -18.03 -4.90
C ILE A 62 -5.05 -18.08 -3.90
N ASP A 63 -4.18 -19.08 -3.99
CA ASP A 63 -2.96 -19.23 -3.20
C ASP A 63 -1.94 -18.14 -3.57
N PHE A 64 -1.80 -17.83 -4.86
CA PHE A 64 -0.98 -16.71 -5.32
C PHE A 64 -1.51 -15.38 -4.77
N ALA A 65 -2.82 -15.14 -4.84
CA ALA A 65 -3.46 -13.94 -4.30
C ALA A 65 -3.19 -13.74 -2.80
N TRP A 66 -3.34 -14.81 -2.00
CA TRP A 66 -3.01 -14.76 -0.58
C TRP A 66 -1.51 -14.56 -0.34
N GLY A 67 -0.66 -15.20 -1.14
CA GLY A 67 0.79 -15.04 -1.09
C GLY A 67 1.24 -13.60 -1.34
N THR A 68 0.70 -12.96 -2.39
CA THR A 68 0.99 -11.55 -2.69
C THR A 68 0.44 -10.63 -1.60
N PHE A 69 -0.80 -10.82 -1.16
CA PHE A 69 -1.41 -10.05 -0.08
C PHE A 69 -0.54 -10.05 1.20
N ILE A 70 -0.16 -11.25 1.67
CA ILE A 70 0.65 -11.41 2.88
C ILE A 70 2.05 -10.82 2.67
N GLY A 71 2.66 -11.02 1.50
CA GLY A 71 3.96 -10.44 1.15
C GLY A 71 3.95 -8.92 1.19
N CYS A 72 2.93 -8.28 0.62
CA CYS A 72 2.76 -6.83 0.65
C CYS A 72 2.58 -6.32 2.08
N LEU A 73 1.78 -6.98 2.91
CA LEU A 73 1.63 -6.61 4.32
C LEU A 73 2.92 -6.77 5.13
N ALA A 74 3.66 -7.86 4.91
CA ALA A 74 4.90 -8.13 5.62
C ALA A 74 5.96 -7.04 5.37
N THR A 75 6.02 -6.49 4.15
CA THR A 75 6.98 -5.44 3.80
C THR A 75 6.65 -4.07 4.39
N LEU A 76 5.44 -3.84 4.90
CA LEU A 76 5.09 -2.59 5.59
C LEU A 76 5.95 -2.34 6.84
N ILE A 77 6.54 -3.39 7.42
CA ILE A 77 7.48 -3.28 8.54
C ILE A 77 8.72 -2.44 8.20
N PHE A 78 9.07 -2.32 6.91
CA PHE A 78 10.21 -1.50 6.48
C PHE A 78 9.93 0.00 6.51
N ILE A 79 8.66 0.44 6.53
CA ILE A 79 8.29 1.86 6.59
C ILE A 79 8.94 2.57 7.78
N PRO A 80 8.79 2.11 9.04
CA PRO A 80 9.46 2.76 10.18
C PRO A 80 10.99 2.71 10.07
N ILE A 81 11.56 1.63 9.53
CA ILE A 81 13.01 1.48 9.33
C ILE A 81 13.54 2.59 8.40
N PHE A 82 12.88 2.80 7.25
CA PHE A 82 13.27 3.85 6.31
C PHE A 82 13.08 5.26 6.88
N VAL A 83 12.04 5.48 7.69
CA VAL A 83 11.81 6.75 8.37
C VAL A 83 12.94 7.07 9.35
N GLU A 84 13.40 6.11 10.14
CA GLU A 84 14.51 6.32 11.08
C GLU A 84 15.85 6.58 10.38
N ILE A 85 16.16 5.82 9.31
CA ILE A 85 17.39 6.05 8.51
C ILE A 85 17.42 7.47 7.95
N LYS A 86 16.28 7.98 7.46
CA LYS A 86 16.18 9.34 6.94
C LYS A 86 16.43 10.39 8.02
N LYS A 87 15.92 10.19 9.24
CA LYS A 87 16.18 11.12 10.37
C LYS A 87 17.65 11.19 10.75
N ILE A 88 18.38 10.06 10.71
CA ILE A 88 19.82 10.02 11.02
C ILE A 88 20.62 10.86 10.02
N LYS A 89 20.27 10.83 8.73
CA LYS A 89 20.97 11.60 7.68
C LYS A 89 20.64 13.09 7.65
N SER A 90 19.52 13.51 8.25
CA SER A 90 19.09 14.91 8.32
C SER A 90 19.48 15.62 9.62
N LYS A 91 20.17 14.93 10.53
CA LYS A 91 20.84 15.52 11.70
C LYS A 91 22.33 15.68 11.40
#